data_AF-A0A2U1NG76-F1
#
_entry.id   AF-A0A2U1NG76-F1
#
_cell.length_a   1.000
_cell.length_b   1.000
_cell.length_c   1.000
_cell.angle_alpha   90.00
_cell.angle_beta   90.00
_cell.angle_gamma   90.00
#
_symmetry.space_group_name_H-M   'P 1'
#
loop_
_entity.id
_entity.type
_entity.pdbx_description
1 polymer ?
#
loop_
_entity_poly.entity_id
_entity_poly.type
_entity_poly.pdbx_seq_one_letter_code
_entity_poly.pdbx_strand_id
1 'polypeptide(L)'
;MLPYTTITAAETALNRPLTTLETLWFNYTSTKSDYYLYCHNILFLFLVFTLVPLFYIFTEVLFGRFVKGYKIQPKVKYSFGDNFKCYFDVMKVFVLVVGPLQLVSYPSVKMIGIRTSLPLPSLMEITSQLFVYFLVEDYTNYWIHRFLHGKWGYENIHKVHHEYSAPIGYAAPYAHWAEVLILGIPSFLGPAMVPGHMITFWLWIALRQIEAIETHSG
;
A
#
# COMPACT_ATOMS: atom_id res chain seq x y z
N MET A 1 -17.65 -13.56 -2.72
CA MET A 1 -18.49 -13.56 -1.51
C MET A 1 -18.39 -14.94 -0.93
N LEU A 2 -18.53 -15.07 0.39
CA LEU A 2 -18.55 -16.39 1.01
C LEU A 2 -19.70 -17.22 0.40
N PRO A 3 -19.46 -18.48 0.01
CA PRO A 3 -20.48 -19.32 -0.61
C PRO A 3 -21.51 -19.86 0.40
N TYR A 4 -21.38 -19.51 1.68
CA TYR A 4 -22.21 -19.98 2.80
C TYR A 4 -22.70 -18.80 3.63
N THR A 5 -23.89 -18.97 4.24
CA THR A 5 -24.58 -17.94 5.03
C THR A 5 -24.58 -18.21 6.53
N THR A 6 -24.18 -19.40 6.96
CA THR A 6 -24.06 -19.77 8.39
C THR A 6 -22.71 -20.40 8.70
N ILE A 7 -22.27 -20.30 9.97
CA ILE A 7 -21.03 -20.93 10.45
C ILE A 7 -21.10 -22.45 10.23
N THR A 8 -22.21 -23.09 10.59
CA THR A 8 -22.38 -24.55 10.41
C THR A 8 -22.24 -24.98 8.94
N ALA A 9 -22.74 -24.19 7.99
CA ALA A 9 -22.57 -24.47 6.56
C ALA A 9 -21.09 -24.34 6.14
N ALA A 10 -20.38 -23.35 6.66
CA ALA A 10 -18.95 -23.18 6.42
C ALA A 10 -18.11 -24.33 7.01
N GLU A 11 -18.42 -24.75 8.24
CA GLU A 11 -17.74 -25.87 8.91
C GLU A 11 -17.98 -27.20 8.19
N THR A 12 -19.22 -27.40 7.72
CA THR A 12 -19.59 -28.55 6.90
C THR A 12 -18.79 -28.55 5.59
N ALA A 13 -18.70 -27.40 4.91
CA ALA A 13 -17.96 -27.28 3.65
C ALA A 13 -16.45 -27.50 3.81
N LEU A 14 -15.88 -27.09 4.96
CA LEU A 14 -14.47 -27.28 5.28
C LEU A 14 -14.15 -28.64 5.92
N ASN A 15 -15.18 -29.41 6.27
CA ASN A 15 -15.08 -30.67 7.03
C ASN A 15 -14.29 -30.52 8.34
N ARG A 16 -14.42 -29.37 9.01
CA ARG A 16 -13.84 -29.08 10.33
C ARG A 16 -14.48 -27.83 10.95
N PRO A 17 -14.40 -27.65 12.28
CA PRO A 17 -14.76 -26.39 12.92
C PRO A 17 -13.95 -25.21 12.40
N LEU A 18 -14.54 -24.01 12.41
CA LEU A 18 -13.82 -22.77 12.12
C LEU A 18 -12.86 -22.43 13.26
N THR A 19 -11.68 -21.96 12.92
CA THR A 19 -10.79 -21.34 13.91
C THR A 19 -11.36 -20.00 14.38
N THR A 20 -10.88 -19.47 15.51
CA THR A 20 -11.31 -18.16 16.03
C THR A 20 -11.19 -17.03 14.99
N LEU A 21 -10.08 -17.00 14.24
CA LEU A 21 -9.85 -15.98 13.21
C LEU A 21 -10.79 -16.17 12.01
N GLU A 22 -11.07 -17.41 11.60
CA GLU A 22 -12.03 -17.69 10.54
C GLU A 22 -13.46 -17.32 10.95
N THR A 23 -13.83 -17.53 12.22
CA THR A 23 -15.13 -17.10 12.76
C THR A 23 -15.25 -15.57 12.79
N LEU A 24 -14.19 -14.86 13.20
CA LEU A 24 -14.17 -13.39 13.14
C LEU A 24 -14.28 -12.88 11.70
N TRP A 25 -13.52 -13.48 10.78
CA TRP A 25 -13.59 -13.18 9.36
C TRP A 25 -14.98 -13.43 8.80
N PHE A 26 -15.58 -14.59 9.09
CA PHE A 26 -16.92 -14.95 8.65
C PHE A 26 -17.96 -13.95 9.15
N ASN A 27 -17.95 -13.66 10.46
CA ASN A 27 -18.90 -12.73 11.07
C ASN A 27 -18.78 -11.33 10.46
N TYR A 28 -17.57 -10.91 10.14
CA TYR A 28 -17.36 -9.62 9.48
C TYR A 28 -17.82 -9.63 8.02
N THR A 29 -17.48 -10.67 7.26
CA THR A 29 -17.56 -10.66 5.79
C THR A 29 -18.84 -11.27 5.22
N SER A 30 -19.58 -12.09 5.97
CA SER A 30 -20.78 -12.82 5.50
C SER A 30 -21.89 -11.93 4.93
N THR A 31 -21.96 -10.67 5.34
CA THR A 31 -22.96 -9.68 4.88
C THR A 31 -22.39 -8.65 3.91
N LYS A 32 -21.13 -8.78 3.50
CA LYS A 32 -20.42 -7.79 2.69
C LYS A 32 -20.09 -8.35 1.31
N SER A 33 -20.17 -7.49 0.29
CA SER A 33 -19.67 -7.84 -1.03
C SER A 33 -18.14 -7.85 -1.03
N ASP A 34 -17.54 -8.64 -1.92
CA ASP A 34 -16.09 -8.62 -2.13
C ASP A 34 -15.59 -7.23 -2.56
N TYR A 35 -16.42 -6.47 -3.29
CA TYR A 35 -16.13 -5.08 -3.64
C TYR A 35 -16.00 -4.21 -2.39
N TYR A 36 -16.94 -4.32 -1.45
CA TYR A 36 -16.88 -3.59 -0.19
C TYR A 36 -15.62 -3.93 0.59
N LEU A 37 -15.25 -5.21 0.66
CA LEU A 37 -13.99 -5.64 1.29
C LEU A 37 -12.79 -5.02 0.57
N TYR A 38 -12.75 -5.10 -0.76
CA TYR A 38 -11.69 -4.49 -1.55
C TYR A 38 -11.56 -2.98 -1.32
N CYS A 39 -12.65 -2.24 -1.18
CA CYS A 39 -12.64 -0.80 -0.88
C CYS A 39 -11.97 -0.43 0.45
N HIS A 40 -11.74 -1.38 1.36
CA HIS A 40 -10.96 -1.12 2.59
C HIS A 40 -9.53 -0.68 2.29
N ASN A 41 -8.99 -1.02 1.11
CA ASN A 41 -7.68 -0.52 0.67
C ASN A 41 -7.61 1.01 0.68
N ILE A 42 -8.72 1.71 0.39
CA ILE A 42 -8.76 3.18 0.45
C ILE A 42 -8.52 3.65 1.88
N LEU A 43 -9.19 3.03 2.86
CA LEU A 43 -8.99 3.36 4.27
C LEU A 43 -7.57 3.01 4.73
N PHE A 44 -7.05 1.84 4.36
CA PHE A 44 -5.69 1.43 4.74
C PHE A 44 -4.62 2.35 4.17
N LEU A 45 -4.73 2.71 2.88
CA LEU A 45 -3.82 3.66 2.26
C LEU A 45 -3.91 5.03 2.91
N PHE A 46 -5.11 5.54 3.17
CA PHE A 46 -5.31 6.80 3.88
C PHE A 46 -4.63 6.78 5.25
N LEU A 47 -4.84 5.73 6.05
CA LEU A 47 -4.23 5.58 7.36
C LEU A 47 -2.71 5.47 7.28
N VAL A 48 -2.16 4.70 6.33
CA VAL A 48 -0.71 4.56 6.16
C VAL A 48 -0.07 5.88 5.75
N PHE A 49 -0.61 6.55 4.73
CA PHE A 49 -0.12 7.85 4.24
C PHE A 49 -0.24 8.97 5.27
N THR A 50 -1.15 8.85 6.24
CA THR A 50 -1.31 9.82 7.32
C THR A 50 -0.42 9.50 8.50
N LEU A 51 -0.47 8.27 9.02
CA LEU A 51 0.08 7.94 10.34
C LEU A 51 1.56 7.56 10.29
N VAL A 52 2.03 6.92 9.21
CA VAL A 52 3.42 6.45 9.14
C VAL A 52 4.40 7.61 8.98
N PRO A 53 4.21 8.58 8.07
CA PRO A 53 5.08 9.75 8.02
C PRO A 53 5.00 10.59 9.29
N LEU A 54 3.81 10.69 9.90
CA LEU A 54 3.62 11.39 11.16
C LEU A 54 4.46 10.77 12.28
N PHE A 55 4.54 9.45 12.34
CA PHE A 55 5.43 8.75 13.26
C PHE A 55 6.90 9.18 13.07
N TYR A 56 7.41 9.23 11.82
CA TYR A 56 8.78 9.68 11.56
C TYR A 56 9.02 11.16 11.91
N ILE A 57 8.03 12.03 11.75
CA ILE A 57 8.13 13.42 12.22
C ILE A 57 8.23 13.46 13.75
N PHE A 58 7.39 12.70 14.45
CA PHE A 58 7.46 12.64 15.92
C PHE A 58 8.79 12.07 16.41
N THR A 59 9.35 11.06 15.75
CA THR A 59 10.66 10.52 16.14
C THR A 59 11.78 11.55 15.94
N GLU A 60 11.74 12.34 14.86
CA GLU A 60 12.69 13.44 14.64
C GLU A 60 12.55 14.54 15.70
N VAL A 61 11.32 14.91 16.08
CA VAL A 61 11.07 15.95 17.09
C VAL A 61 11.49 15.50 18.49
N LEU A 62 11.12 14.29 18.90
CA LEU A 62 11.35 13.78 20.25
C LEU A 62 12.76 13.24 20.45
N PHE A 63 13.33 12.58 19.44
CA PHE A 63 14.61 11.88 19.51
C PHE A 63 15.65 12.43 18.54
N GLY A 64 15.50 13.68 18.09
CA GLY A 64 16.34 14.32 17.06
C GLY A 64 17.85 14.20 17.29
N ARG A 65 18.31 14.18 18.55
CA ARG A 65 19.75 13.96 18.86
C ARG A 65 20.26 12.58 18.43
N PHE A 66 19.43 11.56 18.54
CA PHE A 66 19.76 10.18 18.18
C PHE A 66 19.54 9.90 16.70
N VAL A 67 18.45 10.42 16.11
CA VAL A 67 18.08 10.08 14.74
C VAL A 67 18.78 10.94 13.67
N LYS A 68 19.34 12.11 14.04
CA LYS A 68 20.01 13.02 13.10
C LYS A 68 21.16 12.37 12.32
N GLY A 69 21.84 11.38 12.91
CA GLY A 69 22.93 10.66 12.27
C GLY A 69 22.50 9.71 11.14
N TYR A 70 21.22 9.36 11.09
CA TYR A 70 20.67 8.45 10.08
C TYR A 70 20.24 9.19 8.81
N LYS A 71 19.85 10.47 8.92
CA LYS A 71 19.37 11.29 7.80
C LYS A 71 20.36 11.35 6.64
N ILE A 72 19.93 10.90 5.46
CA ILE A 72 20.71 10.97 4.21
C ILE A 72 21.07 12.41 3.80
N GLN A 73 20.18 13.40 4.01
CA GLN A 73 20.41 14.80 3.62
C GLN A 73 20.27 15.79 4.79
N PRO A 74 21.23 15.81 5.73
CA PRO A 74 21.08 16.54 6.99
C PRO A 74 21.17 18.08 6.87
N LYS A 75 21.53 18.60 5.68
CA LYS A 75 21.73 20.04 5.44
C LYS A 75 20.43 20.77 5.06
N VAL A 76 19.45 20.06 4.52
CA VAL A 76 18.16 20.62 4.14
C VAL A 76 17.16 20.27 5.22
N LYS A 77 16.37 21.26 5.66
CA LYS A 77 15.36 21.08 6.70
C LYS A 77 14.04 21.64 6.23
N TYR A 78 12.98 20.90 6.46
CA TYR A 78 11.61 21.33 6.22
C TYR A 78 10.95 21.68 7.53
N SER A 79 10.14 22.74 7.52
CA SER A 79 9.35 23.13 8.68
C SER A 79 8.15 22.19 8.88
N PHE A 80 7.49 22.29 10.03
CA PHE A 80 6.22 21.59 10.24
C PHE A 80 5.15 22.03 9.21
N GLY A 81 5.17 23.31 8.82
CA GLY A 81 4.28 23.85 7.77
C GLY A 81 4.52 23.21 6.40
N ASP A 82 5.79 22.97 6.03
CA ASP A 82 6.13 22.33 4.76
C ASP A 82 5.67 20.87 4.72
N ASN A 83 5.81 20.14 5.84
CA ASN A 83 5.30 18.79 5.98
C ASN A 83 3.77 18.74 5.88
N PHE A 84 3.09 19.68 6.55
CA PHE A 84 1.64 19.77 6.50
C PHE A 84 1.15 20.08 5.08
N LYS A 85 1.80 21.04 4.40
CA LYS A 85 1.52 21.35 2.99
C LYS A 85 1.70 20.11 2.10
N CYS A 86 2.84 19.41 2.23
CA CYS A 86 3.14 18.18 1.49
C CYS A 86 2.01 17.14 1.68
N TYR A 87 1.60 16.91 2.93
CA TYR A 87 0.49 16.01 3.25
C TYR A 87 -0.81 16.40 2.54
N PHE A 88 -1.21 17.68 2.54
CA PHE A 88 -2.42 18.09 1.81
C PHE A 88 -2.30 17.91 0.31
N ASP A 89 -1.14 18.19 -0.28
CA ASP A 89 -0.94 18.01 -1.71
C ASP A 89 -0.98 16.52 -2.09
N VAL A 90 -0.41 15.64 -1.27
CA VAL A 90 -0.57 14.18 -1.38
C VAL A 90 -2.02 13.76 -1.24
N MET A 91 -2.75 14.26 -0.25
CA MET A 91 -4.16 13.91 -0.04
C MET A 91 -5.07 14.38 -1.19
N LYS A 92 -4.74 15.50 -1.86
CA LYS A 92 -5.43 15.90 -3.10
C LYS A 92 -5.21 14.86 -4.19
N VAL A 93 -3.98 14.42 -4.43
CA VAL A 93 -3.68 13.38 -5.43
C VAL A 93 -4.32 12.05 -5.02
N PHE A 94 -4.35 11.73 -3.73
CA PHE A 94 -5.03 10.55 -3.22
C PHE A 94 -6.52 10.57 -3.57
N VAL A 95 -7.23 11.67 -3.27
CA VAL A 95 -8.67 11.79 -3.54
C VAL A 95 -8.97 11.86 -5.04
N LEU A 96 -8.13 12.51 -5.83
CA LEU A 96 -8.38 12.74 -7.27
C LEU A 96 -7.90 11.60 -8.17
N VAL A 97 -6.93 10.80 -7.72
CA VAL A 97 -6.27 9.78 -8.56
C VAL A 97 -6.34 8.41 -7.91
N VAL A 98 -5.79 8.24 -6.70
CA VAL A 98 -5.66 6.93 -6.04
C VAL A 98 -7.03 6.36 -5.66
N GLY A 99 -7.89 7.15 -5.03
CA GLY A 99 -9.25 6.76 -4.63
C GLY A 99 -10.09 6.31 -5.82
N PRO A 100 -10.23 7.12 -6.88
CA PRO A 100 -10.91 6.71 -8.11
C PRO A 100 -10.31 5.45 -8.73
N LEU A 101 -8.98 5.36 -8.81
CA LEU A 101 -8.31 4.15 -9.32
C LEU A 101 -8.71 2.90 -8.51
N GLN A 102 -8.72 2.98 -7.18
CA GLN A 102 -9.17 1.88 -6.32
C GLN A 102 -10.64 1.56 -6.56
N LEU A 103 -11.52 2.55 -6.72
CA LEU A 103 -12.94 2.28 -6.97
C LEU A 103 -13.19 1.55 -8.29
N VAL A 104 -12.43 1.87 -9.35
CA VAL A 104 -12.64 1.31 -10.70
C VAL A 104 -11.85 0.04 -10.99
N SER A 105 -10.80 -0.28 -10.23
CA SER A 105 -9.89 -1.40 -10.52
C SER A 105 -10.33 -2.75 -9.93
N TYR A 106 -11.45 -2.80 -9.21
CA TYR A 106 -11.98 -4.06 -8.66
C TYR A 106 -12.22 -5.17 -9.70
N PRO A 107 -12.74 -4.91 -10.92
CA PRO A 107 -12.88 -5.96 -11.94
C PRO A 107 -11.55 -6.67 -12.25
N SER A 108 -10.44 -5.93 -12.27
CA SER A 108 -9.09 -6.50 -12.47
C SER A 108 -8.69 -7.39 -11.30
N VAL A 109 -8.94 -6.95 -10.07
CA VAL A 109 -8.68 -7.74 -8.84
C VAL A 109 -9.48 -9.04 -8.84
N LYS A 110 -10.74 -8.99 -9.27
CA LYS A 110 -11.60 -10.16 -9.41
C LYS A 110 -11.11 -11.10 -10.52
N MET A 111 -10.66 -10.55 -11.66
CA MET A 111 -10.14 -11.31 -12.80
C MET A 111 -8.82 -12.02 -12.45
N ILE A 112 -7.95 -11.38 -11.67
CA ILE A 112 -6.70 -11.95 -11.15
C ILE A 112 -7.00 -13.16 -10.22
N GLY A 113 -8.15 -13.16 -9.55
CA GLY A 113 -8.55 -14.27 -8.67
C GLY A 113 -8.17 -14.08 -7.20
N ILE A 114 -8.00 -12.84 -6.73
CA ILE A 114 -7.83 -12.57 -5.29
C ILE A 114 -9.10 -13.00 -4.55
N ARG A 115 -8.96 -13.96 -3.64
CA ARG A 115 -10.08 -14.61 -2.95
C ARG A 115 -10.40 -13.97 -1.60
N THR A 116 -11.67 -14.06 -1.19
CA THR A 116 -12.18 -13.67 0.14
C THR A 116 -12.72 -14.88 0.93
N SER A 117 -12.62 -16.07 0.34
CA SER A 117 -13.19 -17.32 0.86
C SER A 117 -12.33 -17.96 1.96
N LEU A 118 -12.98 -18.73 2.84
CA LEU A 118 -12.29 -19.66 3.74
C LEU A 118 -11.72 -20.87 2.95
N PRO A 119 -10.71 -21.58 3.49
CA PRO A 119 -9.98 -21.28 4.73
C PRO A 119 -9.15 -19.99 4.63
N LEU A 120 -8.89 -19.35 5.77
CA LEU A 120 -7.96 -18.21 5.78
C LEU A 120 -6.55 -18.66 5.32
N PRO A 121 -5.75 -17.77 4.70
CA PRO A 121 -4.41 -18.14 4.24
C PRO A 121 -3.53 -18.53 5.43
N SER A 122 -2.73 -19.57 5.26
CA SER A 122 -1.73 -19.95 6.28
C SER A 122 -0.64 -18.89 6.37
N LEU A 123 0.10 -18.85 7.49
CA LEU A 123 1.24 -17.94 7.60
C LEU A 123 2.27 -18.16 6.49
N MET A 124 2.52 -19.42 6.12
CA MET A 124 3.45 -19.77 5.04
C MET A 124 2.97 -19.27 3.67
N GLU A 125 1.65 -19.35 3.40
CA GLU A 125 1.04 -18.80 2.18
C GLU A 125 1.24 -17.28 2.13
N ILE A 126 0.93 -16.58 3.21
CA ILE A 126 1.11 -15.12 3.31
C ILE A 126 2.58 -14.74 3.09
N THR A 127 3.51 -15.35 3.81
CA THR A 127 4.93 -14.96 3.74
C THR A 127 5.55 -15.27 2.40
N SER A 128 5.20 -16.41 1.78
CA SER A 128 5.69 -16.79 0.45
C SER A 128 5.14 -15.87 -0.64
N GLN A 129 3.86 -15.49 -0.57
CA GLN A 129 3.25 -14.50 -1.47
C GLN A 129 3.91 -13.13 -1.32
N LEU A 130 4.05 -12.62 -0.08
CA LEU A 130 4.71 -11.33 0.17
C LEU A 130 6.15 -11.32 -0.32
N PHE A 131 6.91 -12.41 -0.13
CA PHE A 131 8.27 -12.52 -0.64
C PHE A 131 8.33 -12.35 -2.16
N VAL A 132 7.45 -13.05 -2.91
CA VAL A 132 7.34 -12.87 -4.36
C VAL A 132 6.93 -11.44 -4.72
N TYR A 133 5.98 -10.86 -3.98
CA TYR A 133 5.49 -9.51 -4.27
C TYR A 133 6.59 -8.46 -4.11
N PHE A 134 7.37 -8.53 -3.03
CA PHE A 134 8.53 -7.66 -2.84
C PHE A 134 9.57 -7.80 -3.95
N LEU A 135 9.93 -9.04 -4.35
CA LEU A 135 10.92 -9.24 -5.42
C LEU A 135 10.45 -8.68 -6.77
N VAL A 136 9.20 -8.95 -7.14
CA VAL A 136 8.63 -8.49 -8.41
C VAL A 136 8.47 -6.98 -8.42
N GLU A 137 8.01 -6.42 -7.31
CA GLU A 137 7.81 -4.98 -7.16
C GLU A 137 9.15 -4.26 -7.19
N ASP A 138 10.14 -4.65 -6.40
CA ASP A 138 11.46 -4.02 -6.34
C ASP A 138 12.14 -4.02 -7.72
N TYR A 139 12.20 -5.19 -8.36
CA TYR A 139 12.81 -5.32 -9.68
C TYR A 139 12.12 -4.45 -10.74
N THR A 140 10.79 -4.49 -10.79
CA THR A 140 10.03 -3.75 -11.82
C THR A 140 10.04 -2.25 -11.55
N ASN A 141 9.84 -1.86 -10.28
CA ASN A 141 9.86 -0.48 -9.85
C ASN A 141 11.21 0.15 -10.17
N TYR A 142 12.34 -0.52 -9.88
CA TYR A 142 13.66 -0.04 -10.24
C TYR A 142 13.77 0.37 -11.71
N TRP A 143 13.34 -0.49 -12.64
CA TRP A 143 13.48 -0.20 -14.07
C TRP A 143 12.53 0.90 -14.55
N ILE A 144 11.29 0.92 -14.07
CA ILE A 144 10.33 1.97 -14.42
C ILE A 144 10.77 3.31 -13.84
N HIS A 145 11.20 3.33 -12.59
CA HIS A 145 11.73 4.52 -11.92
C HIS A 145 12.98 5.05 -12.61
N ARG A 146 13.91 4.17 -12.98
CA ARG A 146 15.09 4.53 -13.79
C ARG A 146 14.71 5.13 -15.15
N PHE A 147 13.67 4.59 -15.79
CA PHE A 147 13.15 5.17 -17.04
C PHE A 147 12.57 6.56 -16.83
N LEU A 148 11.81 6.78 -15.75
CA LEU A 148 11.27 8.09 -15.37
C LEU A 148 12.37 9.12 -15.06
N HIS A 149 13.55 8.69 -14.66
CA HIS A 149 14.73 9.55 -14.52
C HIS A 149 15.41 9.92 -15.86
N GLY A 150 15.01 9.33 -16.98
CA GLY A 150 15.45 9.77 -18.31
C GLY A 150 14.96 11.19 -18.61
N LYS A 151 15.67 11.94 -19.46
CA LYS A 151 15.42 13.38 -19.71
C LYS A 151 13.93 13.74 -19.87
N TRP A 152 13.23 13.05 -20.78
CA TRP A 152 11.82 13.31 -21.04
C TRP A 152 10.92 12.96 -19.84
N GLY A 153 11.12 11.78 -19.25
CA GLY A 153 10.35 11.34 -18.08
C GLY A 153 10.54 12.28 -16.89
N TYR A 154 11.78 12.74 -16.68
CA TYR A 154 12.10 13.63 -15.59
C TYR A 154 11.43 14.98 -15.78
N GLU A 155 11.68 15.65 -16.91
CA GLU A 155 11.18 16.99 -17.18
C GLU A 155 9.65 17.09 -17.16
N ASN A 156 8.93 16.04 -17.58
CA ASN A 156 7.48 16.07 -17.75
C ASN A 156 6.68 15.38 -16.63
N ILE A 157 7.29 14.43 -15.92
CA ILE A 157 6.58 13.59 -14.94
C ILE A 157 7.32 13.61 -13.60
N HIS A 158 8.56 13.14 -13.57
CA HIS A 158 9.26 12.82 -12.33
C HIS A 158 9.78 14.03 -11.56
N LYS A 159 9.91 15.19 -12.21
CA LYS A 159 10.42 16.40 -11.57
C LYS A 159 9.62 16.83 -10.35
N VAL A 160 8.29 16.64 -10.37
CA VAL A 160 7.41 16.98 -9.23
C VAL A 160 7.84 16.20 -7.98
N HIS A 161 8.12 14.91 -8.12
CA HIS A 161 8.56 14.06 -7.02
C HIS A 161 9.89 14.53 -6.39
N HIS A 162 10.75 15.15 -7.20
CA HIS A 162 12.05 15.69 -6.76
C HIS A 162 12.00 17.15 -6.27
N GLU A 163 10.83 17.77 -6.12
CA GLU A 163 10.72 19.12 -5.54
C GLU A 163 11.13 19.14 -4.05
N TYR A 164 10.87 18.04 -3.33
CA TYR A 164 11.41 17.83 -2.00
C TYR A 164 12.80 17.21 -2.10
N SER A 165 13.82 18.07 -2.19
CA SER A 165 15.20 17.63 -2.35
C SER A 165 15.67 16.71 -1.22
N ALA A 166 15.20 16.92 0.02
CA ALA A 166 15.54 16.05 1.16
C ALA A 166 14.39 15.13 1.59
N PRO A 167 14.72 13.91 2.06
CA PRO A 167 13.73 12.90 2.42
C PRO A 167 12.89 13.33 3.62
N ILE A 168 11.59 13.44 3.38
CA ILE A 168 10.52 13.48 4.39
C ILE A 168 9.49 12.42 4.04
N GLY A 169 8.96 11.71 5.04
CA GLY A 169 8.06 10.57 4.80
C GLY A 169 6.80 10.93 4.00
N TYR A 170 6.27 12.14 4.16
CA TYR A 170 5.10 12.58 3.38
C TYR A 170 5.41 12.79 1.90
N ALA A 171 6.68 13.00 1.53
CA ALA A 171 7.06 13.17 0.13
C ALA A 171 7.11 11.84 -0.65
N ALA A 172 7.04 10.68 0.01
CA ALA A 172 7.04 9.38 -0.68
C ALA A 172 5.95 9.28 -1.77
N PRO A 173 4.66 9.54 -1.47
CA PRO A 173 3.61 9.59 -2.50
C PRO A 173 3.45 10.96 -3.17
N TYR A 174 4.28 11.96 -2.84
CA TYR A 174 4.22 13.27 -3.48
C TYR A 174 4.80 13.18 -4.90
N ALA A 175 3.92 13.15 -5.90
CA ALA A 175 4.34 12.97 -7.27
C ALA A 175 3.29 13.51 -8.26
N HIS A 176 3.69 13.61 -9.52
CA HIS A 176 2.76 13.88 -10.61
C HIS A 176 1.74 12.75 -10.75
N TRP A 177 0.47 13.05 -11.11
CA TRP A 177 -0.58 12.04 -11.20
C TRP A 177 -0.22 10.87 -12.12
N ALA A 178 0.48 11.13 -13.23
CA ALA A 178 0.92 10.09 -14.16
C ALA A 178 1.97 9.17 -13.52
N GLU A 179 2.85 9.73 -12.69
CA GLU A 179 3.85 8.95 -11.96
C GLU A 179 3.17 8.00 -10.98
N VAL A 180 2.17 8.46 -10.23
CA VAL A 180 1.39 7.64 -9.31
C VAL A 180 0.77 6.44 -10.02
N LEU A 181 0.25 6.64 -11.24
CA LEU A 181 -0.30 5.53 -12.04
C LEU A 181 0.79 4.60 -12.56
N ILE A 182 1.89 5.15 -13.09
CA ILE A 182 2.99 4.37 -13.68
C ILE A 182 3.73 3.53 -12.62
N LEU A 183 4.12 4.16 -11.51
CA LEU A 183 4.78 3.48 -10.38
C LEU A 183 3.82 2.67 -9.52
N GLY A 184 2.51 2.83 -9.72
CA GLY A 184 1.50 1.90 -9.18
C GLY A 184 1.54 0.52 -9.83
N ILE A 185 1.96 0.41 -11.11
CA ILE A 185 1.93 -0.85 -11.88
C ILE A 185 2.72 -1.98 -11.18
N PRO A 186 4.00 -1.78 -10.76
CA PRO A 186 4.77 -2.80 -10.05
C PRO A 186 4.03 -3.44 -8.86
N SER A 187 3.28 -2.63 -8.11
CA SER A 187 2.56 -3.09 -6.90
C SER A 187 1.44 -4.10 -7.20
N PHE A 188 0.95 -4.17 -8.44
CA PHE A 188 -0.10 -5.13 -8.84
C PHE A 188 0.45 -6.36 -9.57
N LEU A 189 1.70 -6.35 -10.03
CA LEU A 189 2.27 -7.47 -10.79
C LEU A 189 2.44 -8.73 -9.94
N GLY A 190 2.98 -8.60 -8.73
CA GLY A 190 3.12 -9.74 -7.80
C GLY A 190 1.79 -10.44 -7.54
N PRO A 191 0.75 -9.72 -7.06
CA PRO A 191 -0.59 -10.27 -6.88
C PRO A 191 -1.21 -10.84 -8.17
N ALA A 192 -0.89 -10.29 -9.34
CA ALA A 192 -1.34 -10.83 -10.62
C ALA A 192 -0.66 -12.17 -10.98
N MET A 193 0.61 -12.34 -10.62
CA MET A 193 1.38 -13.57 -10.88
C MET A 193 1.02 -14.69 -9.90
N VAL A 194 0.86 -14.34 -8.61
CA VAL A 194 0.56 -15.30 -7.54
C VAL A 194 -0.62 -14.75 -6.72
N PRO A 195 -1.86 -14.90 -7.22
CA PRO A 195 -3.04 -14.37 -6.52
C PRO A 195 -3.22 -15.03 -5.16
N GLY A 196 -3.53 -14.21 -4.16
CA GLY A 196 -3.68 -14.63 -2.77
C GLY A 196 -5.05 -14.35 -2.19
N HIS A 197 -5.11 -14.37 -0.86
CA HIS A 197 -6.30 -13.96 -0.13
C HIS A 197 -6.33 -12.43 0.05
N MET A 198 -7.53 -11.86 0.20
CA MET A 198 -7.74 -10.42 0.43
C MET A 198 -6.96 -9.89 1.65
N ILE A 199 -6.76 -10.71 2.68
CA ILE A 199 -5.91 -10.37 3.84
C ILE A 199 -4.45 -10.19 3.42
N THR A 200 -3.89 -11.11 2.62
CA THR A 200 -2.52 -10.96 2.09
C THR A 200 -2.44 -9.71 1.24
N PHE A 201 -3.46 -9.45 0.41
CA PHE A 201 -3.50 -8.26 -0.43
C PHE A 201 -3.53 -6.95 0.38
N TRP A 202 -4.36 -6.85 1.43
CA TRP A 202 -4.37 -5.69 2.32
C TRP A 202 -3.02 -5.50 3.03
N LEU A 203 -2.44 -6.60 3.53
CA LEU A 203 -1.13 -6.58 4.16
C LEU A 203 -0.04 -6.13 3.19
N TRP A 204 -0.06 -6.63 1.95
CA TRP A 204 0.84 -6.23 0.88
C TRP A 204 0.76 -4.73 0.60
N ILE A 205 -0.45 -4.20 0.38
CA ILE A 205 -0.65 -2.78 0.09
C ILE A 205 -0.12 -1.92 1.25
N ALA A 206 -0.37 -2.30 2.51
CA ALA A 206 0.14 -1.57 3.67
C ALA A 206 1.68 -1.62 3.75
N LEU A 207 2.27 -2.81 3.68
CA LEU A 207 3.72 -3.00 3.80
C LEU A 207 4.49 -2.29 2.68
N ARG A 208 3.99 -2.37 1.44
CA ARG A 208 4.61 -1.69 0.30
C ARG A 208 4.66 -0.18 0.51
N GLN A 209 3.57 0.43 0.98
CA GLN A 209 3.57 1.87 1.24
C GLN A 209 4.43 2.26 2.44
N ILE A 210 4.48 1.43 3.48
CA ILE A 210 5.37 1.64 4.62
C ILE A 210 6.83 1.65 4.16
N GLU A 211 7.23 0.70 3.32
CA GLU A 211 8.59 0.62 2.77
C GLU A 211 8.96 1.87 1.94
N ALA A 212 8.05 2.36 1.08
CA ALA A 212 8.29 3.62 0.34
C ALA A 212 8.49 4.79 1.30
N ILE A 213 7.64 4.92 2.32
CA ILE A 213 7.73 6.01 3.30
C ILE A 213 9.01 5.92 4.12
N GLU A 214 9.46 4.71 4.47
CA GLU A 214 10.69 4.49 5.20
C GLU A 214 11.90 4.95 4.38
N THR A 215 12.00 4.55 3.11
CA THR A 215 13.03 5.03 2.17
C THR A 215 13.07 6.56 2.06
N HIS A 216 11.92 7.22 2.17
CA HIS A 216 11.79 8.68 2.16
C HIS A 216 11.89 9.34 3.54
N SER A 217 12.09 8.61 4.63
CA SER A 217 12.19 9.19 5.97
C SER A 217 13.62 9.50 6.38
N GLY A 218 14.59 8.97 5.63
CA GLY A 218 15.97 9.41 5.62
C GLY A 218 16.86 8.78 6.65
#